data_AF-A0A841GQ99-F1
#
_entry.id   AF-A0A841GQ99-F1
#
_cell.length_a   1.000
_cell.length_b   1.000
_cell.length_c   1.000
_cell.angle_alpha   90.00
_cell.angle_beta   90.00
_cell.angle_gamma   90.00
#
_symmetry.space_group_name_H-M   'P 1'
#
loop_
_entity.id
_entity.type
_entity.pdbx_description
1 polymer ?
#
loop_
_entity_poly.entity_id
_entity_poly.type
_entity_poly.pdbx_seq_one_letter_code
_entity_poly.pdbx_strand_id
1 'polypeptide(L)'
;MSQSTPRSQPVPEGRTGIAMSINPDAGTHPVSADPRELAAVRRATERSLERFPYFTARYGERALRFGDSDGAWMALVAHMDPSYVVSQSLWLASVLASRGMPTLLLEEHLRFLRQELQAALPEHAGRYAQLDAAADALRDRRETGGDPGRMTVLAAEFGERPGADRGPSGFGEILVAAVADERSGLPGTLAEVQTWARERHDFGGEWVAAVDDTLAAAARVPASG
;
A
#
# COMPACT_ATOMS: atom_id res chain seq x y z
N MET A 1 14.43 4.04 13.95
CA MET A 1 15.46 4.43 12.96
C MET A 1 14.79 5.30 11.91
N SER A 2 15.20 6.56 11.76
CA SER A 2 14.72 7.40 10.65
C SER A 2 15.26 6.81 9.35
N GLN A 3 14.38 6.31 8.48
CA GLN A 3 14.80 5.92 7.13
C GLN A 3 15.12 7.21 6.36
N SER A 4 16.41 7.48 6.15
CA SER A 4 16.86 8.59 5.32
C SER A 4 16.31 8.44 3.90
N THR A 5 15.85 9.53 3.29
CA THR A 5 15.45 9.57 1.88
C THR A 5 16.55 8.91 1.02
N PRO A 6 16.23 7.94 0.15
CA PRO A 6 17.28 7.25 -0.60
C PRO A 6 17.99 8.23 -1.55
N ARG A 7 19.30 8.04 -1.75
CA ARG A 7 20.14 8.94 -2.57
C ARG A 7 19.61 9.01 -4.00
N SER A 8 19.38 10.21 -4.52
CA SER A 8 18.85 10.45 -5.86
C SER A 8 19.68 9.77 -6.96
N GLN A 9 19.02 9.09 -7.89
CA GLN A 9 19.60 8.61 -9.14
C GLN A 9 19.22 9.53 -10.31
N PRO A 10 20.01 9.58 -11.40
CA PRO A 10 19.65 10.31 -12.59
C PRO A 10 18.34 9.77 -13.16
N VAL A 11 17.42 10.68 -13.47
CA VAL A 11 16.11 10.34 -13.99
C VAL A 11 16.22 10.15 -15.52
N PRO A 12 15.57 9.13 -16.11
CA PRO A 12 15.57 8.95 -17.57
C PRO A 12 15.16 10.21 -18.33
N GLU A 13 15.99 10.67 -19.26
CA GLU A 13 15.70 11.86 -20.07
C GLU A 13 14.46 11.67 -20.97
N GLY A 14 13.67 12.73 -21.14
CA GLY A 14 12.57 12.77 -22.10
C GLY A 14 11.28 12.03 -21.72
N ARG A 15 11.18 11.47 -20.50
CA ARG A 15 9.99 10.73 -20.02
C ARG A 15 9.42 11.27 -18.71
N THR A 16 9.76 12.49 -18.34
CA THR A 16 9.49 13.03 -17.00
C THR A 16 8.51 14.19 -17.02
N GLY A 17 7.53 14.13 -16.13
CA GLY A 17 6.63 15.23 -15.76
C GLY A 17 6.82 15.59 -14.28
N ILE A 18 5.93 16.43 -13.75
CA ILE A 18 5.88 16.77 -12.32
C ILE A 18 4.61 16.21 -11.70
N ALA A 19 4.68 15.63 -10.50
CA ALA A 19 3.50 14.99 -9.88
C ALA A 19 2.28 15.92 -9.77
N MET A 20 2.53 17.23 -9.53
CA MET A 20 1.50 18.27 -9.49
C MET A 20 0.67 18.38 -10.79
N SER A 21 1.19 17.97 -11.95
CA SER A 21 0.41 17.96 -13.20
C SER A 21 -0.62 16.84 -13.27
N ILE A 22 -0.48 15.79 -12.44
CA ILE A 22 -1.41 14.67 -12.31
C ILE A 22 -2.36 14.92 -11.13
N ASN A 23 -1.81 15.36 -10.00
CA ASN A 23 -2.54 15.63 -8.78
C ASN A 23 -2.11 16.99 -8.21
N PRO A 24 -2.97 18.03 -8.25
CA PRO A 24 -2.63 19.35 -7.71
C PRO A 24 -2.25 19.36 -6.22
N ASP A 25 -2.69 18.35 -5.46
CA ASP A 25 -2.36 18.19 -4.04
C ASP A 25 -1.00 17.46 -3.83
N ALA A 26 -0.33 17.02 -4.90
CA ALA A 26 0.97 16.36 -4.86
C ALA A 26 2.13 17.37 -4.95
N GLY A 27 3.34 16.89 -4.65
CA GLY A 27 4.56 17.68 -4.76
C GLY A 27 5.05 17.91 -6.19
N THR A 28 6.24 18.49 -6.33
CA THR A 28 6.89 18.74 -7.63
C THR A 28 7.92 17.68 -8.01
N HIS A 29 7.83 16.49 -7.42
CA HIS A 29 8.79 15.41 -7.71
C HIS A 29 8.60 14.87 -9.13
N PRO A 30 9.66 14.34 -9.76
CA PRO A 30 9.56 13.75 -11.09
C PRO A 30 8.65 12.53 -11.11
N VAL A 31 7.79 12.44 -12.11
CA VAL A 31 6.90 11.29 -12.40
C VAL A 31 7.00 10.92 -13.87
N SER A 32 6.47 9.76 -14.26
CA SER A 32 6.34 9.45 -15.68
C SER A 32 5.45 10.48 -16.40
N ALA A 33 5.85 10.87 -17.60
CA ALA A 33 5.03 11.63 -18.54
C ALA A 33 4.57 10.79 -19.75
N ASP A 34 4.91 9.49 -19.81
CA ASP A 34 4.46 8.63 -20.92
C ASP A 34 2.95 8.36 -20.77
N PRO A 35 2.11 8.79 -21.74
CA PRO A 35 0.66 8.62 -21.63
C PRO A 35 0.22 7.17 -21.53
N ARG A 36 1.02 6.21 -22.05
CA ARG A 36 0.73 4.77 -21.93
C ARG A 36 0.97 4.28 -20.51
N GLU A 37 2.04 4.75 -19.86
CA GLU A 37 2.32 4.45 -18.45
C GLU A 37 1.25 5.08 -17.56
N LEU A 38 0.87 6.35 -17.80
CA LEU A 38 -0.17 7.03 -17.02
C LEU A 38 -1.53 6.33 -17.12
N ALA A 39 -1.91 5.87 -18.32
CA ALA A 39 -3.14 5.10 -18.48
C ALA A 39 -3.08 3.74 -17.75
N ALA A 40 -1.92 3.08 -17.72
CA ALA A 40 -1.72 1.84 -16.98
C ALA A 40 -1.74 2.05 -15.46
N VAL A 41 -1.09 3.12 -14.98
CA VAL A 41 -1.14 3.56 -13.57
C VAL A 41 -2.57 3.72 -13.12
N ARG A 42 -3.39 4.45 -13.88
CA ARG A 42 -4.79 4.67 -13.53
C ARG A 42 -5.58 3.37 -13.40
N ARG A 43 -5.41 2.42 -14.33
CA ARG A 43 -6.04 1.10 -14.23
C ARG A 43 -5.57 0.33 -12.99
N ALA A 44 -4.29 0.41 -12.65
CA ALA A 44 -3.75 -0.23 -11.47
C ALA A 44 -4.32 0.39 -10.18
N THR A 45 -4.45 1.71 -10.13
CA THR A 45 -5.11 2.43 -9.03
C THR A 45 -6.57 1.99 -8.89
N GLU A 46 -7.32 1.96 -9.99
CA GLU A 46 -8.73 1.52 -10.01
C GLU A 46 -8.86 0.09 -9.47
N ARG A 47 -7.97 -0.83 -9.88
CA ARG A 47 -7.92 -2.21 -9.35
C ARG A 47 -7.57 -2.27 -7.86
N SER A 48 -6.65 -1.44 -7.38
CA SER A 48 -6.35 -1.33 -5.94
C SER A 48 -7.55 -0.86 -5.13
N LEU A 49 -8.30 0.12 -5.62
CA LEU A 49 -9.49 0.66 -4.96
C LEU A 49 -10.64 -0.37 -4.95
N GLU A 50 -10.80 -1.13 -6.04
CA GLU A 50 -11.78 -2.23 -6.11
C GLU A 50 -11.43 -3.36 -5.12
N ARG A 51 -10.15 -3.76 -5.06
CA ARG A 51 -9.69 -4.82 -4.15
C ARG A 51 -9.79 -4.43 -2.68
N PHE A 52 -9.57 -3.15 -2.37
CA PHE A 52 -9.59 -2.63 -1.00
C PHE A 52 -10.56 -1.45 -0.88
N PRO A 53 -11.86 -1.71 -0.64
CA PRO A 53 -12.85 -0.65 -0.41
C PRO A 53 -12.52 0.28 0.75
N TYR A 54 -11.59 -0.13 1.63
CA TYR A 54 -10.95 0.71 2.64
C TYR A 54 -10.45 2.05 2.09
N PHE A 55 -9.86 2.07 0.89
CA PHE A 55 -9.36 3.30 0.28
C PHE A 55 -10.47 4.34 0.09
N THR A 56 -11.58 3.93 -0.52
CA THR A 56 -12.74 4.79 -0.76
C THR A 56 -13.39 5.21 0.55
N ALA A 57 -13.54 4.27 1.49
CA ALA A 57 -14.16 4.55 2.79
C ALA A 57 -13.36 5.55 3.65
N ARG A 58 -12.02 5.52 3.57
CA ARG A 58 -11.14 6.39 4.35
C ARG A 58 -10.77 7.69 3.66
N TYR A 59 -10.45 7.67 2.37
CA TYR A 59 -9.88 8.82 1.67
C TYR A 59 -10.79 9.41 0.59
N GLY A 60 -11.90 8.75 0.26
CA GLY A 60 -12.80 9.18 -0.81
C GLY A 60 -12.08 9.39 -2.14
N GLU A 61 -12.41 10.47 -2.84
CA GLU A 61 -11.81 10.82 -4.14
C GLU A 61 -10.29 11.02 -4.09
N ARG A 62 -9.72 11.34 -2.92
CA ARG A 62 -8.26 11.52 -2.77
C ARG A 62 -7.51 10.20 -3.00
N ALA A 63 -8.13 9.05 -2.75
CA ALA A 63 -7.50 7.75 -2.97
C ALA A 63 -7.04 7.61 -4.43
N LEU A 64 -7.91 7.97 -5.38
CA LEU A 64 -7.60 7.89 -6.81
C LEU A 64 -6.49 8.87 -7.20
N ARG A 65 -6.59 10.13 -6.77
CA ARG A 65 -5.60 11.17 -7.13
C ARG A 65 -4.19 10.85 -6.62
N PHE A 66 -4.08 10.40 -5.38
CA PHE A 66 -2.78 10.04 -4.79
C PHE A 66 -2.27 8.71 -5.33
N GLY A 67 -3.14 7.73 -5.56
CA GLY A 67 -2.77 6.48 -6.23
C GLY A 67 -2.18 6.73 -7.63
N ASP A 68 -2.77 7.64 -8.40
CA ASP A 68 -2.26 7.98 -9.73
C ASP A 68 -0.91 8.72 -9.66
N SER A 69 -0.72 9.65 -8.73
CA SER A 69 0.58 10.33 -8.59
C SER A 69 1.68 9.41 -8.09
N ASP A 70 1.40 8.59 -7.08
CA ASP A 70 2.37 7.66 -6.50
C ASP A 70 2.68 6.53 -7.49
N GLY A 71 1.69 6.03 -8.22
CA GLY A 71 1.86 5.05 -9.28
C GLY A 71 2.67 5.60 -10.47
N ALA A 72 2.44 6.85 -10.88
CA ALA A 72 3.23 7.49 -11.94
C ALA A 72 4.68 7.72 -11.53
N TRP A 73 4.92 8.00 -10.25
CA TRP A 73 6.26 8.02 -9.69
C TRP A 73 6.90 6.63 -9.68
N MET A 74 6.19 5.59 -9.25
CA MET A 74 6.71 4.21 -9.25
C MET A 74 6.96 3.65 -10.67
N ALA A 75 6.15 4.03 -11.65
CA ALA A 75 6.39 3.70 -13.06
C ALA A 75 7.72 4.28 -13.57
N LEU A 76 8.03 5.52 -13.18
CA LEU A 76 9.31 6.16 -13.48
C LEU A 76 10.47 5.47 -12.74
N VAL A 77 10.29 5.20 -11.45
CA VAL A 77 11.30 4.54 -10.59
C VAL A 77 11.64 3.15 -11.13
N ALA A 78 10.70 2.42 -11.73
CA ALA A 78 10.94 1.08 -12.30
C ALA A 78 12.02 1.05 -13.40
N HIS A 79 12.40 2.19 -13.98
CA HIS A 79 13.48 2.28 -14.96
C HIS A 79 14.88 2.44 -14.33
N MET A 80 14.95 2.57 -13.01
CA MET A 80 16.18 2.81 -12.25
C MET A 80 16.86 1.49 -11.81
N ASP A 81 17.91 1.59 -10.98
CA ASP A 81 18.59 0.39 -10.49
C ASP A 81 17.68 -0.44 -9.56
N PRO A 82 17.70 -1.78 -9.62
CA PRO A 82 16.81 -2.63 -8.82
C PRO A 82 16.82 -2.34 -7.32
N SER A 83 18.00 -2.12 -6.74
CA SER A 83 18.14 -1.79 -5.31
C SER A 83 17.54 -0.43 -4.96
N TYR A 84 17.53 0.51 -5.90
CA TYR A 84 16.89 1.80 -5.75
C TYR A 84 15.37 1.66 -5.76
N VAL A 85 14.80 0.86 -6.66
CA VAL A 85 13.35 0.58 -6.71
C VAL A 85 12.84 0.03 -5.38
N VAL A 86 13.54 -0.97 -4.82
CA VAL A 86 13.21 -1.53 -3.51
C VAL A 86 13.33 -0.47 -2.41
N SER A 87 14.42 0.30 -2.40
CA SER A 87 14.62 1.36 -1.40
C SER A 87 13.55 2.45 -1.44
N GLN A 88 13.13 2.87 -2.64
CA GLN A 88 12.05 3.84 -2.81
C GLN A 88 10.69 3.29 -2.35
N SER A 89 10.42 2.02 -2.62
CA SER A 89 9.18 1.38 -2.19
C SER A 89 9.09 1.24 -0.67
N LEU A 90 10.20 0.88 -0.01
CA LEU A 90 10.27 0.82 1.45
C LEU A 90 10.17 2.21 2.09
N TRP A 91 10.79 3.23 1.48
CA TRP A 91 10.63 4.61 1.92
C TRP A 91 9.17 5.07 1.76
N LEU A 92 8.53 4.81 0.62
CA LEU A 92 7.12 5.16 0.39
C LEU A 92 6.22 4.49 1.42
N ALA A 93 6.42 3.20 1.70
CA ALA A 93 5.69 2.49 2.75
C ALA A 93 5.80 3.19 4.11
N SER A 94 6.97 3.73 4.47
CA SER A 94 7.13 4.50 5.72
C SER A 94 6.38 5.82 5.72
N VAL A 95 6.29 6.50 4.58
CA VAL A 95 5.49 7.71 4.41
C VAL A 95 4.00 7.37 4.54
N LEU A 96 3.55 6.28 3.91
CA LEU A 96 2.16 5.83 3.89
C LEU A 96 1.70 5.25 5.24
N ALA A 97 2.59 4.62 6.01
CA ALA A 97 2.32 4.10 7.35
C ALA A 97 1.71 5.16 8.28
N SER A 98 2.30 6.36 8.29
CA SER A 98 1.81 7.51 9.07
C SER A 98 0.42 8.01 8.66
N ARG A 99 -0.16 7.48 7.58
CA ARG A 99 -1.51 7.81 7.10
C ARG A 99 -2.49 6.67 7.32
N GLY A 100 -2.07 5.57 7.93
CA GLY A 100 -2.89 4.37 8.14
C GLY A 100 -2.99 3.50 6.89
N MET A 101 -1.93 3.42 6.10
CA MET A 101 -1.83 2.50 4.96
C MET A 101 -0.78 1.41 5.25
N PRO A 102 -1.20 0.19 5.60
CA PRO A 102 -0.27 -0.92 5.77
C PRO A 102 0.48 -1.26 4.48
N THR A 103 1.67 -1.85 4.62
CA THR A 103 2.54 -2.29 3.51
C THR A 103 1.81 -3.21 2.53
N LEU A 104 0.83 -3.98 3.00
CA LEU A 104 -0.05 -4.83 2.18
C LEU A 104 -0.69 -4.04 1.03
N LEU A 105 -1.14 -2.82 1.30
CA LEU A 105 -1.81 -1.98 0.30
C LEU A 105 -0.85 -1.55 -0.81
N LEU A 106 0.37 -1.15 -0.44
CA LEU A 106 1.39 -0.77 -1.43
C LEU A 106 1.88 -2.00 -2.20
N GLU A 107 2.12 -3.11 -1.51
CA GLU A 107 2.52 -4.38 -2.13
C GLU A 107 1.56 -4.81 -3.24
N GLU A 108 0.26 -4.86 -2.95
CA GLU A 108 -0.75 -5.24 -3.94
C GLU A 108 -0.86 -4.22 -5.08
N HIS A 109 -0.74 -2.91 -4.76
CA HIS A 109 -0.70 -1.88 -5.80
C HIS A 109 0.49 -2.06 -6.74
N LEU A 110 1.69 -2.37 -6.23
CA LEU A 110 2.88 -2.61 -7.06
C LEU A 110 2.67 -3.82 -7.99
N ARG A 111 2.00 -4.88 -7.53
CA ARG A 111 1.66 -6.04 -8.36
C ARG A 111 0.67 -5.68 -9.47
N PHE A 112 -0.37 -4.91 -9.17
CA PHE A 112 -1.30 -4.41 -10.20
C PHE A 112 -0.59 -3.48 -11.18
N LEU A 113 0.22 -2.56 -10.68
CA LEU A 113 0.99 -1.62 -11.50
C LEU A 113 1.89 -2.35 -12.49
N ARG A 114 2.63 -3.35 -12.02
CA ARG A 114 3.47 -4.21 -12.87
C ARG A 114 2.67 -4.89 -13.97
N GLN A 115 1.51 -5.47 -13.64
CA GLN A 115 0.64 -6.14 -14.62
C GLN A 115 0.14 -5.16 -15.68
N GLU A 116 -0.37 -4.00 -15.27
CA GLU A 116 -0.92 -3.00 -16.20
C GLU A 116 0.16 -2.35 -17.07
N LEU A 117 1.34 -2.07 -16.51
CA LEU A 117 2.48 -1.53 -17.24
C LEU A 117 3.01 -2.53 -18.26
N GLN A 118 3.20 -3.80 -17.87
CA GLN A 118 3.63 -4.85 -18.79
C GLN A 118 2.64 -5.05 -19.94
N ALA A 119 1.33 -4.97 -19.67
CA ALA A 119 0.31 -5.09 -20.70
C ALA A 119 0.33 -3.90 -21.68
N ALA A 120 0.54 -2.68 -21.17
CA ALA A 120 0.59 -1.48 -21.99
C ALA A 120 1.89 -1.31 -22.79
N LEU A 121 3.00 -1.78 -22.22
CA LEU A 121 4.37 -1.55 -22.70
C LEU A 121 5.22 -2.83 -22.59
N PRO A 122 4.93 -3.88 -23.38
CA PRO A 122 5.67 -5.13 -23.33
C PRO A 122 7.18 -4.96 -23.59
N GLU A 123 7.57 -3.94 -24.37
CA GLU A 123 8.97 -3.59 -24.65
C GLU A 123 9.77 -3.18 -23.40
N HIS A 124 9.09 -2.87 -22.30
CA HIS A 124 9.69 -2.49 -21.02
C HIS A 124 9.44 -3.52 -19.90
N ALA A 125 8.88 -4.69 -20.21
CA ALA A 125 8.51 -5.70 -19.22
C ALA A 125 9.65 -6.06 -18.24
N GLY A 126 10.89 -6.15 -18.73
CA GLY A 126 12.05 -6.44 -17.88
C GLY A 126 12.37 -5.36 -16.84
N ARG A 127 12.01 -4.09 -17.10
CA ARG A 127 12.13 -2.99 -16.15
C ARG A 127 11.03 -3.08 -15.09
N TYR A 128 9.79 -3.29 -15.52
CA TYR A 128 8.66 -3.39 -14.60
C TYR A 128 8.69 -4.63 -13.70
N ALA A 129 9.39 -5.70 -14.10
CA ALA A 129 9.60 -6.88 -13.25
C ALA A 129 10.27 -6.53 -11.90
N GLN A 130 10.99 -5.41 -11.79
CA GLN A 130 11.58 -4.96 -10.52
C GLN A 130 10.52 -4.54 -9.48
N LEU A 131 9.29 -4.22 -9.91
CA LEU A 131 8.18 -3.92 -9.00
C LEU A 131 7.75 -5.15 -8.20
N ASP A 132 7.92 -6.37 -8.75
CA ASP A 132 7.67 -7.61 -7.99
C ASP A 132 8.69 -7.76 -6.86
N ALA A 133 9.98 -7.50 -7.12
CA ALA A 133 11.01 -7.52 -6.08
C ALA A 133 10.75 -6.48 -4.97
N ALA A 134 10.21 -5.31 -5.33
CA ALA A 134 9.78 -4.33 -4.35
C ALA A 134 8.55 -4.78 -3.54
N ALA A 135 7.56 -5.38 -4.18
CA ALA A 135 6.39 -5.96 -3.52
C ALA A 135 6.78 -7.10 -2.57
N ASP A 136 7.69 -7.97 -3.00
CA ASP A 136 8.23 -9.07 -2.19
C ASP A 136 8.99 -8.53 -0.98
N ALA A 137 9.82 -7.49 -1.14
CA ALA A 137 10.50 -6.85 0.00
C ALA A 137 9.54 -6.25 1.04
N LEU A 138 8.39 -5.72 0.61
CA LEU A 138 7.34 -5.24 1.51
C LEU A 138 6.67 -6.39 2.27
N ARG A 139 6.35 -7.48 1.56
CA ARG A 139 5.81 -8.71 2.15
C ARG A 139 6.78 -9.29 3.17
N ASP A 140 8.01 -9.57 2.77
CA ASP A 140 9.02 -10.21 3.59
C ASP A 140 9.23 -9.42 4.89
N ARG A 141 9.28 -8.09 4.80
CA ARG A 141 9.30 -7.22 5.98
C ARG A 141 8.09 -7.44 6.88
N ARG A 142 6.87 -7.38 6.32
CA ARG A 142 5.63 -7.56 7.10
C ARG A 142 5.57 -8.92 7.77
N GLU A 143 6.01 -9.99 7.10
CA GLU A 143 5.99 -11.36 7.63
C GLU A 143 6.96 -11.55 8.82
N THR A 144 8.01 -10.74 8.94
CA THR A 144 8.81 -10.70 10.19
C THR A 144 8.00 -10.24 11.42
N GLY A 145 6.88 -9.55 11.19
CA GLY A 145 5.99 -9.04 12.22
C GLY A 145 4.95 -10.05 12.74
N GLY A 146 4.85 -11.25 12.17
CA GLY A 146 3.87 -12.25 12.59
C GLY A 146 3.70 -13.39 11.60
N ASP A 147 3.37 -14.59 12.12
CA ASP A 147 3.10 -15.78 11.31
C ASP A 147 2.01 -15.52 10.24
N PRO A 148 2.34 -15.57 8.94
CA PRO A 148 1.42 -15.21 7.86
C PRO A 148 0.18 -16.10 7.82
N GLY A 149 0.32 -17.39 8.14
CA GLY A 149 -0.77 -18.34 8.18
C GLY A 149 -1.80 -17.95 9.24
N ARG A 150 -1.36 -17.68 10.47
CA ARG A 150 -2.26 -17.27 11.54
C ARG A 150 -2.85 -15.89 11.31
N MET A 151 -2.08 -14.93 10.77
CA MET A 151 -2.62 -13.61 10.39
C MET A 151 -3.72 -13.72 9.34
N THR A 152 -3.55 -14.58 8.33
CA THR A 152 -4.58 -14.85 7.31
C THR A 152 -5.85 -15.42 7.94
N VAL A 153 -5.72 -16.37 8.87
CA VAL A 153 -6.88 -16.94 9.57
C VAL A 153 -7.59 -15.86 10.41
N LEU A 154 -6.87 -15.01 11.14
CA LEU A 154 -7.47 -13.92 11.92
C LEU A 154 -8.18 -12.89 11.03
N ALA A 155 -7.63 -12.57 9.86
CA ALA A 155 -8.27 -11.69 8.89
C ALA A 155 -9.60 -12.26 8.40
N ALA A 156 -9.66 -13.57 8.12
CA ALA A 156 -10.89 -14.26 7.74
C ALA A 156 -11.89 -14.34 8.90
N GLU A 157 -11.44 -14.70 10.10
CA GLU A 157 -12.25 -14.73 11.33
C GLU A 157 -12.90 -13.36 11.60
N PHE A 158 -12.24 -12.25 11.28
CA PHE A 158 -12.85 -10.92 11.40
C PHE A 158 -14.10 -10.76 10.54
N GLY A 159 -14.09 -11.25 9.29
CA GLY A 159 -15.23 -11.12 8.37
C GLY A 159 -16.49 -11.84 8.86
N GLU A 160 -16.34 -12.84 9.72
CA GLU A 160 -17.44 -13.63 10.30
C GLU A 160 -17.96 -13.05 11.63
N ARG A 161 -17.35 -11.99 12.15
CA ARG A 161 -17.76 -11.37 13.43
C ARG A 161 -19.01 -10.50 13.26
N PRO A 162 -19.88 -10.44 14.29
CA PRO A 162 -20.97 -9.48 14.32
C PRO A 162 -20.49 -8.04 14.05
N GLY A 163 -21.16 -7.34 13.15
CA GLY A 163 -20.86 -5.96 12.78
C GLY A 163 -19.73 -5.78 11.78
N ALA A 164 -18.99 -6.83 11.39
CA ALA A 164 -17.91 -6.73 10.39
C ALA A 164 -18.41 -6.29 9.00
N ASP A 165 -19.66 -6.61 8.67
CA ASP A 165 -20.36 -6.23 7.45
C ASP A 165 -20.69 -4.72 7.36
N ARG A 166 -20.57 -3.99 8.47
CA ARG A 166 -20.81 -2.54 8.54
C ARG A 166 -19.69 -1.72 7.91
N GLY A 167 -18.47 -2.22 7.96
CA GLY A 167 -17.29 -1.55 7.41
C GLY A 167 -16.89 -2.05 6.02
N PRO A 168 -15.71 -1.63 5.53
CA PRO A 168 -15.21 -2.09 4.24
C PRO A 168 -15.00 -3.61 4.22
N SER A 169 -15.37 -4.26 3.11
CA SER A 169 -15.04 -5.68 2.93
C SER A 169 -13.53 -5.90 2.93
N GLY A 170 -13.10 -7.05 3.44
CA GLY A 170 -11.67 -7.39 3.56
C GLY A 170 -10.90 -6.60 4.62
N PHE A 171 -11.57 -5.79 5.46
CA PHE A 171 -10.88 -4.96 6.45
C PHE A 171 -10.07 -5.75 7.49
N GLY A 172 -10.40 -7.02 7.72
CA GLY A 172 -9.60 -7.93 8.54
C GLY A 172 -8.14 -8.03 8.08
N GLU A 173 -7.88 -8.01 6.77
CA GLU A 173 -6.53 -8.03 6.21
C GLU A 173 -5.76 -6.75 6.56
N ILE A 174 -6.44 -5.60 6.56
CA ILE A 174 -5.86 -4.30 6.93
C ILE A 174 -5.47 -4.28 8.40
N LEU A 175 -6.32 -4.82 9.27
CA LEU A 175 -6.07 -4.89 10.71
C LEU A 175 -4.82 -5.73 11.02
N VAL A 176 -4.75 -6.95 10.49
CA VAL A 176 -3.61 -7.84 10.76
C VAL A 176 -2.32 -7.33 10.11
N ALA A 177 -2.41 -6.72 8.92
CA ALA A 177 -1.27 -6.12 8.26
C ALA A 177 -0.73 -4.92 9.05
N ALA A 178 -1.59 -4.08 9.62
CA ALA A 178 -1.19 -2.95 10.45
C ALA A 178 -0.43 -3.40 11.71
N VAL A 179 -0.89 -4.49 12.35
CA VAL A 179 -0.18 -5.09 13.51
C VAL A 179 1.16 -5.67 13.09
N ALA A 180 1.22 -6.38 11.97
CA ALA A 180 2.46 -6.95 11.46
C ALA A 180 3.48 -5.86 11.07
N ASP A 181 3.03 -4.77 10.45
CA ASP A 181 3.88 -3.62 10.12
C ASP A 181 4.50 -2.98 11.37
N GLU A 182 3.68 -2.69 12.38
CA GLU A 182 4.15 -2.10 13.65
C GLU A 182 5.24 -2.98 14.28
N ARG A 183 5.03 -4.31 14.28
CA ARG A 183 5.96 -5.29 14.84
C ARG A 183 7.21 -5.52 14.00
N SER A 184 7.13 -5.32 12.68
CA SER A 184 8.30 -5.29 11.77
C SER A 184 9.09 -3.97 11.85
N GLY A 185 8.75 -3.09 12.80
CA GLY A 185 9.42 -1.83 13.02
C GLY A 185 9.03 -0.73 12.03
N LEU A 186 7.83 -0.80 11.44
CA LEU A 186 7.22 0.27 10.66
C LEU A 186 6.10 0.93 11.48
N PRO A 187 6.44 1.91 12.35
CA PRO A 187 5.48 2.43 13.32
C PRO A 187 4.43 3.35 12.70
N GLY A 188 3.28 3.45 13.35
CA GLY A 188 2.23 4.45 13.09
C GLY A 188 1.02 3.90 12.36
N THR A 189 1.19 2.86 11.53
CA THR A 189 0.09 2.24 10.77
C THR A 189 -1.01 1.74 11.71
N LEU A 190 -0.64 1.03 12.78
CA LEU A 190 -1.60 0.44 13.70
C LEU A 190 -2.47 1.50 14.38
N ALA A 191 -1.83 2.54 14.93
CA ALA A 191 -2.54 3.62 15.63
C ALA A 191 -3.52 4.35 14.68
N GLU A 192 -3.10 4.62 13.44
CA GLU A 192 -3.91 5.29 12.44
C GLU A 192 -5.08 4.45 11.94
N VAL A 193 -4.89 3.15 11.71
CA VAL A 193 -5.96 2.22 11.31
C VAL A 193 -6.97 2.06 12.45
N GLN A 194 -6.48 1.87 13.68
CA GLN A 194 -7.32 1.69 14.85
C GLN A 194 -8.16 2.94 15.16
N THR A 195 -7.55 4.12 15.13
CA THR A 195 -8.25 5.40 15.39
C THR A 195 -9.37 5.59 14.39
N TRP A 196 -9.06 5.47 13.09
CA TRP A 196 -10.07 5.56 12.05
C TRP A 196 -11.20 4.56 12.26
N ALA A 197 -10.88 3.28 12.50
CA ALA A 197 -11.91 2.24 12.63
C ALA A 197 -12.84 2.48 13.83
N ARG A 198 -12.34 3.07 14.92
CA ARG A 198 -13.09 3.34 16.15
C ARG A 198 -13.94 4.61 16.08
N GLU A 199 -13.47 5.62 15.36
CA GLU A 199 -14.16 6.92 15.24
C GLU A 199 -15.29 6.92 14.20
N ARG A 200 -15.43 5.83 13.44
CA ARG A 200 -16.56 5.62 12.52
C ARG A 200 -17.85 5.30 13.26
N HIS A 201 -18.55 6.35 13.64
CA HIS A 201 -19.84 6.27 14.32
C HIS A 201 -20.92 5.51 13.53
N ASP A 202 -20.79 5.46 12.20
CA ASP A 202 -21.70 4.74 11.29
C ASP A 202 -21.54 3.21 11.34
N PHE A 203 -20.44 2.68 11.88
CA PHE A 203 -20.21 1.22 11.94
C PHE A 203 -20.74 0.57 13.23
N GLY A 204 -21.03 1.35 14.28
CA GLY A 204 -21.65 0.87 15.51
C GLY A 204 -20.71 0.12 16.47
N GLY A 205 -21.24 -0.26 17.63
CA GLY A 205 -20.43 -0.85 18.73
C GLY A 205 -19.91 -2.26 18.45
N GLU A 206 -20.66 -3.09 17.71
CA GLU A 206 -20.25 -4.45 17.36
C GLU A 206 -19.00 -4.45 16.46
N TRP A 207 -18.95 -3.53 15.49
CA TRP A 207 -17.76 -3.31 14.67
C TRP A 207 -16.53 -2.96 15.53
N VAL A 208 -16.67 -2.01 16.46
CA VAL A 208 -15.56 -1.59 17.32
C VAL A 208 -15.06 -2.76 18.17
N ALA A 209 -15.96 -3.58 18.72
CA ALA A 209 -15.59 -4.78 19.44
C ALA A 209 -14.86 -5.81 18.55
N ALA A 210 -15.33 -6.02 17.33
CA ALA A 210 -14.69 -6.92 16.37
C ALA A 210 -13.28 -6.44 15.99
N VAL A 211 -13.09 -5.14 15.79
CA VAL A 211 -11.78 -4.52 15.54
C VAL A 211 -10.84 -4.75 16.73
N ASP A 212 -11.30 -4.42 17.94
CA ASP A 212 -10.48 -4.50 19.15
C ASP A 212 -10.03 -5.94 19.45
N ASP A 213 -10.94 -6.90 19.32
CA ASP A 213 -10.63 -8.31 19.51
C ASP A 213 -9.63 -8.84 18.47
N THR A 214 -9.80 -8.47 17.19
CA THR A 214 -8.90 -8.90 16.12
C THR A 214 -7.51 -8.30 16.31
N LEU A 215 -7.40 -7.02 16.67
CA LEU A 215 -6.13 -6.38 16.98
C LEU A 215 -5.44 -7.04 18.17
N ALA A 216 -6.19 -7.34 19.24
CA ALA A 216 -5.66 -8.03 20.41
C ALA A 216 -5.20 -9.46 20.07
N ALA A 217 -5.91 -10.17 19.21
CA ALA A 217 -5.52 -11.50 18.75
C ALA A 217 -4.27 -11.46 17.87
N ALA A 218 -4.20 -10.55 16.91
CA ALA A 218 -3.05 -10.36 16.02
C ALA A 218 -1.78 -9.99 16.80
N ALA A 219 -1.90 -9.17 17.85
CA ALA A 219 -0.78 -8.81 18.71
C ALA A 219 -0.15 -10.01 19.44
N ARG A 220 -0.89 -11.12 19.61
CA ARG A 220 -0.42 -12.36 20.26
C ARG A 220 0.16 -13.39 19.29
N VAL A 221 0.06 -13.18 17.98
CA VAL A 221 0.59 -14.11 16.98
C VAL A 221 2.13 -14.08 17.04
N PRO A 222 2.85 -15.20 17.17
CA PRO A 222 4.31 -15.18 17.17
C PRO A 222 4.86 -14.70 15.81
N ALA A 223 6.06 -14.11 15.79
CA ALA A 223 6.77 -13.85 14.54
C ALA A 223 7.18 -15.18 13.88
N SER A 224 7.25 -15.22 12.55
CA SER A 224 7.90 -16.35 11.86
C SER A 224 9.39 -16.36 12.22
N GLY A 225 9.85 -17.50 12.73
CA GLY A 225 11.25 -17.74 13.10
C GLY A 225 12.13 -18.06 11.90
#